data_AF-A0A6J4L188-F1
#
_entry.id   AF-A0A6J4L188-F1
#
_cell.length_a   1.000
_cell.length_b   1.000
_cell.length_c   1.000
_cell.angle_alpha   90.00
_cell.angle_beta   90.00
_cell.angle_gamma   90.00
#
_symmetry.space_group_name_H-M   'P 1'
#
loop_
_entity.id
_entity.type
_entity.pdbx_description
1 polymer ?
#
loop_
_entity_poly.entity_id
_entity_poly.type
_entity_poly.pdbx_seq_one_letter_code
_entity_poly.pdbx_strand_id
1 'polypeptide(L)'
;MNHPLQLDGVSVFLVGHGYAPVLTVTDGDGNVTKEPVVFLPQDSTFASFGVVKLPDASPRQLGFEGMFYPTFASTGRDPYSAFPDALRPVVSLFGYSGDLGMDDGAPQSVYQLDTAGLDRFERAPGNPVRFDLELGETMQLPDGQGSISFDGYQRWVKLQVSDTPGKGLALGGIVVGLLGLMGSLFVRRRRTWVRVTPRGDRTLVEVAGLDRSTVAEGLEDEVRRLAEALGAPPTDHRSTDSRSTDSSTRSATP
;
A
#
# COMPACT_ATOMS: atom_id res chain seq x y z
N MET A 1 -10.99 2.78 18.00
CA MET A 1 -9.76 2.06 17.58
C MET A 1 -10.18 0.85 16.77
N ASN A 2 -9.71 0.75 15.53
CA ASN A 2 -10.04 -0.34 14.61
C ASN A 2 -8.90 -1.36 14.64
N HIS A 3 -8.97 -2.35 15.53
CA HIS A 3 -7.96 -3.40 15.62
C HIS A 3 -8.18 -4.38 14.47
N PRO A 4 -7.14 -4.76 13.70
CA PRO A 4 -7.30 -5.73 12.64
C PRO A 4 -7.73 -7.08 13.20
N LEU A 5 -8.64 -7.74 12.51
CA LEU A 5 -8.94 -9.14 12.76
C LEU A 5 -7.77 -9.96 12.21
N GLN A 6 -7.15 -10.79 13.06
CA GLN A 6 -6.07 -11.69 12.67
C GLN A 6 -6.62 -13.11 12.55
N LEU A 7 -6.43 -13.72 11.37
CA LEU A 7 -6.77 -15.12 11.08
C LEU A 7 -5.57 -15.74 10.36
N ASP A 8 -4.94 -16.75 10.95
CA ASP A 8 -3.86 -17.54 10.34
C ASP A 8 -2.71 -16.72 9.70
N GLY A 9 -2.34 -15.60 10.32
CA GLY A 9 -1.27 -14.70 9.82
C GLY A 9 -1.75 -13.64 8.80
N VAL A 10 -3.02 -13.70 8.40
CA VAL A 10 -3.68 -12.69 7.58
C VAL A 10 -4.25 -11.59 8.47
N SER A 11 -3.98 -10.33 8.12
CA SER A 11 -4.55 -9.16 8.80
C SER A 11 -5.68 -8.57 7.97
N VAL A 12 -6.87 -8.44 8.57
CA VAL A 12 -8.05 -7.83 7.94
C VAL A 12 -8.35 -6.50 8.60
N PHE A 13 -8.32 -5.42 7.82
CA PHE A 13 -8.61 -4.06 8.26
C PHE A 13 -9.91 -3.56 7.66
N LEU A 14 -10.77 -2.94 8.48
CA LEU A 14 -11.91 -2.17 7.98
C LEU A 14 -11.41 -0.79 7.52
N VAL A 15 -11.31 -0.55 6.22
CA VAL A 15 -10.76 0.69 5.65
C VAL A 15 -11.83 1.74 5.40
N GLY A 16 -13.08 1.31 5.22
CA GLY A 16 -14.21 2.21 5.01
C GLY A 16 -15.53 1.49 5.19
N HIS A 17 -16.60 2.25 5.39
CA HIS A 17 -17.96 1.74 5.41
C HIS A 17 -18.92 2.87 5.06
N GLY A 18 -20.16 2.53 4.79
CA GLY A 18 -21.19 3.50 4.48
C GLY A 18 -22.53 2.84 4.19
N TYR A 19 -23.39 3.60 3.52
CA TYR A 19 -24.72 3.16 3.15
C TYR A 19 -24.84 3.01 1.63
N ALA A 20 -25.58 2.00 1.22
CA ALA A 20 -26.00 1.78 -0.15
C ALA A 20 -27.53 1.86 -0.18
N PRO A 21 -28.14 2.99 -0.58
CA PRO A 21 -29.58 3.06 -0.78
C PRO A 21 -30.03 2.03 -1.82
N VAL A 22 -31.14 1.36 -1.52
CA VAL A 22 -31.86 0.46 -2.42
C VAL A 22 -32.90 1.29 -3.13
N LEU A 23 -32.65 1.56 -4.41
CA LEU A 23 -33.55 2.33 -5.24
C LEU A 23 -34.24 1.39 -6.20
N THR A 24 -35.55 1.57 -6.35
CA THR A 24 -36.32 0.89 -7.39
C THR A 24 -36.77 1.95 -8.39
N VAL A 25 -36.37 1.77 -9.65
CA VAL A 25 -36.80 2.62 -10.75
C VAL A 25 -37.70 1.77 -11.63
N THR A 26 -38.91 2.28 -11.88
CA THR A 26 -39.78 1.76 -12.94
C THR A 26 -39.66 2.72 -14.11
N ASP A 27 -39.26 2.26 -15.29
CA ASP A 27 -39.09 3.13 -16.46
C ASP A 27 -40.44 3.46 -17.15
N GLY A 28 -40.39 4.20 -18.27
CA GLY A 28 -41.58 4.64 -18.99
C GLY A 28 -42.38 3.50 -19.64
N ASP A 29 -41.72 2.37 -19.90
CA ASP A 29 -42.34 1.16 -20.46
C ASP A 29 -42.81 0.18 -19.37
N GLY A 30 -42.52 0.47 -18.11
CA GLY A 30 -42.92 -0.33 -16.94
C GLY A 30 -41.90 -1.39 -16.52
N ASN A 31 -40.69 -1.39 -17.08
CA ASN A 31 -39.62 -2.27 -16.62
C ASN A 31 -39.10 -1.79 -15.26
N VAL A 32 -38.84 -2.74 -14.36
CA VAL A 32 -38.44 -2.45 -12.99
C VAL A 32 -36.99 -2.86 -12.77
N THR A 33 -36.17 -1.91 -12.37
CA THR A 33 -34.77 -2.11 -11.95
C THR A 33 -34.66 -1.78 -10.46
N LYS A 34 -34.18 -2.73 -9.67
CA LYS A 34 -34.01 -2.57 -8.22
C LYS A 34 -32.62 -3.01 -7.79
N GLU A 35 -31.81 -2.06 -7.35
CA GLU A 35 -30.43 -2.35 -6.95
C GLU A 35 -29.97 -1.52 -5.73
N PRO A 36 -29.19 -2.12 -4.82
CA PRO A 36 -28.42 -1.36 -3.83
C PRO A 36 -27.24 -0.66 -4.52
N VAL A 37 -27.19 0.67 -4.46
CA VAL A 37 -26.10 1.45 -5.08
C VAL A 37 -25.19 2.00 -4.01
N VAL A 38 -23.88 1.79 -4.14
CA VAL A 38 -22.89 2.28 -3.16
C VAL A 38 -22.77 3.80 -3.25
N PHE A 39 -23.20 4.49 -2.19
CA PHE A 39 -22.97 5.93 -2.03
C PHE A 39 -21.73 6.13 -1.15
N LEU A 40 -20.88 7.09 -1.52
CA LEU A 40 -19.60 7.37 -0.88
C LEU A 40 -19.73 8.49 0.16
N PRO A 41 -19.42 8.23 1.45
CA PRO A 41 -19.42 9.25 2.49
C PRO A 41 -18.54 10.45 2.14
N GLN A 42 -19.10 11.65 2.29
CA GLN A 42 -18.41 12.92 2.08
C GLN A 42 -17.89 13.52 3.40
N ASP A 43 -18.48 13.12 4.52
CA ASP A 43 -18.12 13.61 5.85
C ASP A 43 -18.36 12.55 6.96
N SER A 44 -18.11 12.92 8.22
CA SER A 44 -18.26 12.05 9.40
C SER A 44 -19.71 11.75 9.78
N THR A 45 -20.69 12.43 9.18
CA THR A 45 -22.13 12.18 9.37
C THR A 45 -22.67 11.14 8.39
N PHE A 46 -21.79 10.56 7.56
CA PHE A 46 -22.12 9.62 6.49
C PHE A 46 -23.14 10.17 5.48
N ALA A 47 -23.27 11.51 5.38
CA ALA A 47 -23.86 12.12 4.21
C ALA A 47 -23.04 11.66 3.00
N SER A 48 -23.67 10.94 2.08
CA SER A 48 -22.96 10.17 1.05
C SER A 48 -23.44 10.58 -0.33
N PHE A 49 -22.53 10.79 -1.26
CA PHE A 49 -22.85 11.10 -2.66
C PHE A 49 -22.87 9.82 -3.49
N GLY A 50 -23.76 9.73 -4.46
CA GLY A 50 -23.79 8.59 -5.38
C GLY A 50 -24.47 8.91 -6.70
N VAL A 51 -24.26 8.00 -7.64
CA VAL A 51 -24.78 8.07 -9.00
C VAL A 51 -25.41 6.73 -9.34
N VAL A 52 -26.58 6.77 -9.96
CA VAL A 52 -27.33 5.62 -10.45
C VAL A 52 -27.49 5.79 -11.95
N LYS A 53 -27.17 4.75 -12.72
CA LYS A 53 -27.24 4.79 -14.18
C LYS A 53 -28.02 3.57 -14.66
N LEU A 54 -29.04 3.82 -15.47
CA LEU A 54 -29.90 2.78 -16.04
C LEU A 54 -29.80 2.86 -17.57
N PRO A 55 -28.76 2.24 -18.17
CA PRO A 55 -28.59 2.23 -19.62
C PRO A 55 -29.68 1.42 -20.33
N ASP A 56 -30.30 0.46 -19.64
CA ASP A 56 -31.35 -0.39 -20.20
C ASP A 56 -32.77 0.18 -20.01
N ALA A 57 -32.90 1.36 -19.39
CA ALA A 57 -34.21 2.00 -19.22
C ALA A 57 -34.79 2.45 -20.56
N SER A 58 -36.10 2.23 -20.73
CA SER A 58 -36.84 2.57 -21.95
C SER A 58 -38.01 3.52 -21.65
N PRO A 59 -38.38 4.43 -22.58
CA PRO A 59 -37.86 4.59 -23.94
C PRO A 59 -36.54 5.38 -24.05
N ARG A 60 -36.07 5.98 -22.96
CA ARG A 60 -34.76 6.67 -22.88
C ARG A 60 -34.00 6.22 -21.65
N GLN A 61 -32.68 6.19 -21.74
CA GLN A 61 -31.82 5.86 -20.61
C GLN A 61 -31.97 6.90 -19.50
N LEU A 62 -31.85 6.46 -18.25
CA LEU A 62 -32.05 7.28 -17.07
C LEU A 62 -30.77 7.37 -16.23
N GLY A 63 -30.47 8.57 -15.75
CA GLY A 63 -29.37 8.83 -14.83
C GLY A 63 -29.87 9.59 -13.60
N PHE A 64 -29.35 9.26 -12.43
CA PHE A 64 -29.62 9.98 -11.20
C PHE A 64 -28.31 10.26 -10.47
N GLU A 65 -28.19 11.44 -9.87
CA GLU A 65 -27.10 11.76 -8.97
C GLU A 65 -27.62 12.53 -7.76
N GLY A 66 -26.96 12.37 -6.62
CA GLY A 66 -27.29 13.14 -5.44
C GLY A 66 -26.82 12.51 -4.14
N MET A 67 -27.55 12.79 -3.07
CA MET A 67 -27.10 12.55 -1.70
C MET A 67 -28.02 11.59 -0.94
N PHE A 68 -27.41 10.70 -0.17
CA PHE A 68 -28.05 9.94 0.89
C PHE A 68 -27.75 10.58 2.24
N TYR A 69 -28.78 10.82 3.05
CA TYR A 69 -28.68 11.38 4.39
C TYR A 69 -29.18 10.35 5.42
N PRO A 70 -28.29 9.74 6.24
CA PRO A 70 -28.71 8.77 7.25
C PRO A 70 -29.72 9.34 8.26
N THR A 71 -29.44 10.53 8.79
CA THR A 71 -30.38 11.28 9.64
C THR A 71 -30.61 12.63 9.02
N PHE A 72 -31.49 12.67 8.02
CA PHE A 72 -31.83 13.89 7.29
C PHE A 72 -32.27 15.00 8.23
N ALA A 73 -31.78 16.22 8.04
CA ALA A 73 -32.29 17.45 8.63
C ALA A 73 -32.11 18.58 7.60
N SER A 74 -32.73 19.74 7.82
CA SER A 74 -32.57 20.86 6.91
C SER A 74 -32.48 22.19 7.65
N THR A 75 -31.69 23.10 7.09
CA THR A 75 -31.71 24.52 7.48
C THR A 75 -32.29 25.31 6.32
N GLY A 76 -33.56 25.68 6.41
CA GLY A 76 -34.29 26.25 5.27
C GLY A 76 -34.45 25.21 4.14
N ARG A 77 -33.82 25.46 2.98
CA ARG A 77 -33.86 24.55 1.81
C ARG A 77 -32.64 23.63 1.69
N ASP A 78 -31.65 23.82 2.57
CA ASP A 78 -30.37 23.11 2.49
C ASP A 78 -30.42 21.83 3.35
N PRO A 79 -30.41 20.65 2.72
CA PRO A 79 -30.41 19.38 3.42
C PRO A 79 -29.02 19.02 3.96
N TYR A 80 -28.98 18.40 5.13
CA TYR A 80 -27.77 17.86 5.74
C TYR A 80 -28.08 16.61 6.57
N SER A 81 -27.07 15.83 6.95
CA SER A 81 -27.24 14.73 7.91
C SER A 81 -26.86 15.21 9.31
N ALA A 82 -27.78 15.11 10.27
CA ALA A 82 -27.56 15.52 11.64
C ALA A 82 -26.82 14.46 12.49
N PHE A 83 -26.80 13.21 12.04
CA PHE A 83 -26.23 12.08 12.79
C PHE A 83 -25.81 10.94 11.84
N PRO A 84 -24.70 10.22 12.13
CA PRO A 84 -24.16 9.17 11.26
C PRO A 84 -25.01 7.91 11.13
N ASP A 85 -25.82 7.57 12.13
CA ASP A 85 -26.74 6.43 12.02
C ASP A 85 -27.97 6.77 11.19
N ALA A 86 -28.54 5.75 10.54
CA ALA A 86 -29.71 5.90 9.69
C ALA A 86 -31.02 5.98 10.50
N LEU A 87 -31.24 7.08 11.24
CA LEU A 87 -32.43 7.31 12.08
C LEU A 87 -33.61 7.93 11.29
N ARG A 88 -33.31 8.73 10.27
CA ARG A 88 -34.29 9.33 9.35
C ARG A 88 -33.67 9.36 7.94
N PRO A 89 -33.57 8.20 7.28
CA PRO A 89 -32.88 8.09 6.01
C PRO A 89 -33.69 8.75 4.89
N VAL A 90 -33.02 9.60 4.12
CA VAL A 90 -33.59 10.28 2.93
C VAL A 90 -32.59 10.22 1.79
N VAL A 91 -33.09 10.03 0.58
CA VAL A 91 -32.33 10.14 -0.67
C VAL A 91 -32.81 11.37 -1.42
N SER A 92 -31.90 12.32 -1.70
CA SER A 92 -32.18 13.53 -2.47
C SER A 92 -31.43 13.47 -3.79
N LEU A 93 -32.15 13.37 -4.91
CA LEU A 93 -31.57 13.15 -6.24
C LEU A 93 -32.02 14.22 -7.23
N PHE A 94 -31.15 14.49 -8.19
CA PHE A 94 -31.53 15.03 -9.49
C PHE A 94 -31.56 13.89 -10.50
N GLY A 95 -32.59 13.86 -11.33
CA GLY A 95 -32.75 12.87 -12.38
C GLY A 95 -32.56 13.49 -13.76
N TYR A 96 -32.11 12.65 -14.68
CA TYR A 96 -31.77 12.99 -16.04
C TYR A 96 -32.25 11.88 -16.99
N SER A 97 -32.49 12.24 -18.23
CA SER A 97 -32.79 11.29 -19.29
C SER A 97 -32.09 11.62 -20.59
N GLY A 98 -31.60 10.61 -21.30
CA GLY A 98 -30.88 10.81 -22.54
C GLY A 98 -29.97 9.66 -22.89
N ASP A 99 -28.81 9.99 -23.47
CA ASP A 99 -27.76 9.04 -23.77
C ASP A 99 -26.68 9.13 -22.68
N LEU A 100 -26.45 8.03 -21.95
CA LEU A 100 -25.45 7.92 -20.89
C LEU A 100 -24.04 7.63 -21.44
N GLY A 101 -23.87 7.49 -22.75
CA GLY A 101 -22.60 7.16 -23.38
C GLY A 101 -22.04 5.81 -22.94
N MET A 102 -22.93 4.84 -22.69
CA MET A 102 -22.58 3.48 -22.22
C MET A 102 -22.49 2.47 -23.37
N ASP A 103 -23.13 2.76 -24.49
CA ASP A 103 -23.40 1.78 -25.55
C ASP A 103 -22.17 1.53 -26.45
N ASP A 104 -21.18 2.41 -26.41
CA ASP A 104 -19.96 2.37 -27.23
C ASP A 104 -18.79 1.60 -26.59
N GLY A 105 -18.97 1.11 -25.35
CA GLY A 105 -17.97 0.38 -24.59
C GLY A 105 -16.84 1.24 -24.01
N ALA A 106 -16.96 2.57 -24.03
CA ALA A 106 -15.99 3.46 -23.41
C ALA A 106 -16.02 3.33 -21.86
N PRO A 107 -14.86 3.21 -21.19
CA PRO A 107 -14.81 3.21 -19.73
C PRO A 107 -15.33 4.54 -19.16
N GLN A 108 -16.25 4.46 -18.21
CA GLN A 108 -16.79 5.64 -17.52
C GLN A 108 -16.81 5.45 -15.99
N SER A 109 -16.83 6.57 -15.27
CA SER A 109 -16.88 6.57 -13.80
C SER A 109 -18.22 6.04 -13.31
N VAL A 110 -18.20 5.17 -12.30
CA VAL A 110 -19.42 4.74 -11.59
C VAL A 110 -19.88 5.75 -10.52
N TYR A 111 -19.01 6.70 -10.16
CA TYR A 111 -19.27 7.69 -9.10
C TYR A 111 -19.51 9.11 -9.63
N GLN A 112 -19.58 9.28 -10.95
CA GLN A 112 -19.86 10.57 -11.59
C GLN A 112 -20.79 10.33 -12.76
N LEU A 113 -21.75 11.24 -12.96
CA LEU A 113 -22.64 11.25 -14.10
C LEU A 113 -22.10 12.24 -15.14
N ASP A 114 -21.87 11.76 -16.37
CA ASP A 114 -21.63 12.68 -17.49
C ASP A 114 -22.99 13.14 -18.02
N THR A 115 -23.25 14.44 -17.94
CA THR A 115 -24.53 15.03 -18.33
C THR A 115 -24.50 15.64 -19.72
N ALA A 116 -23.42 15.51 -20.50
CA ALA A 116 -23.28 16.15 -21.81
C ALA A 116 -24.36 15.72 -22.82
N GLY A 117 -24.80 14.46 -22.76
CA GLY A 117 -25.86 13.87 -23.59
C GLY A 117 -27.22 13.75 -22.91
N LEU A 118 -27.39 14.39 -21.74
CA LEU A 118 -28.55 14.19 -20.87
C LEU A 118 -29.37 15.48 -20.69
N ASP A 119 -30.69 15.31 -20.75
CA ASP A 119 -31.65 16.32 -20.38
C ASP A 119 -32.05 16.13 -18.92
N ARG A 120 -31.85 17.15 -18.09
CA ARG A 120 -32.25 17.13 -16.68
C ARG A 120 -33.76 17.23 -16.56
N PHE A 121 -34.36 16.52 -15.60
CA PHE A 121 -35.78 16.67 -15.29
C PHE A 121 -36.07 18.04 -14.66
N GLU A 122 -37.04 18.76 -15.24
CA GLU A 122 -37.43 20.10 -14.81
C GLU A 122 -38.96 20.20 -14.64
N ARG A 123 -39.42 21.00 -13.67
CA ARG A 123 -40.85 21.28 -13.47
C ARG A 123 -41.34 22.38 -14.42
N ALA A 124 -40.44 23.28 -14.76
CA ALA A 124 -40.60 24.37 -15.72
C ALA A 124 -39.21 24.72 -16.27
N PRO A 125 -39.10 25.36 -17.44
CA PRO A 125 -37.80 25.70 -18.03
C PRO A 125 -36.89 26.43 -17.04
N GLY A 126 -35.72 25.85 -16.75
CA GLY A 126 -34.73 26.37 -15.80
C GLY A 126 -35.02 26.06 -14.33
N ASN A 127 -36.03 25.24 -14.02
CA ASN A 127 -36.40 24.87 -12.65
C ASN A 127 -36.28 23.34 -12.44
N PRO A 128 -35.11 22.84 -12.02
CA PRO A 128 -34.88 21.40 -11.84
C PRO A 128 -35.80 20.78 -10.80
N VAL A 129 -36.21 19.54 -11.06
CA VAL A 129 -36.90 18.71 -10.07
C VAL A 129 -35.85 18.04 -9.18
N ARG A 130 -35.94 18.29 -7.88
CA ARG A 130 -35.23 17.51 -6.86
C ARG A 130 -36.19 16.47 -6.29
N PHE A 131 -35.77 15.21 -6.30
CA PHE A 131 -36.53 14.08 -5.76
C PHE A 131 -36.02 13.80 -4.34
N ASP A 132 -36.75 14.27 -3.33
CA ASP A 132 -36.43 14.08 -1.91
C ASP A 132 -37.24 12.92 -1.34
N LEU A 133 -36.74 11.69 -1.48
CA LEU A 133 -37.45 10.46 -1.11
C LEU A 133 -37.16 10.06 0.34
N GLU A 134 -38.19 10.03 1.18
CA GLU A 134 -38.14 9.33 2.46
C GLU A 134 -38.21 7.81 2.27
N LEU A 135 -37.83 7.05 3.30
CA LEU A 135 -37.86 5.59 3.24
C LEU A 135 -39.28 5.06 3.00
N GLY A 136 -39.45 4.31 1.91
CA GLY A 136 -40.72 3.79 1.42
C GLY A 136 -41.46 4.73 0.47
N GLU A 137 -40.95 5.94 0.24
CA GLU A 137 -41.58 6.91 -0.66
C GLU A 137 -41.28 6.59 -2.13
N THR A 138 -42.21 6.97 -3.00
CA THR A 138 -42.11 6.87 -4.45
C THR A 138 -42.51 8.20 -5.07
N MET A 139 -41.74 8.67 -6.06
CA MET A 139 -42.07 9.85 -6.85
C MET A 139 -42.12 9.51 -8.34
N GLN A 140 -43.01 10.20 -9.06
CA GLN A 140 -43.12 10.08 -10.50
C GLN A 140 -42.06 10.93 -11.19
N LEU A 141 -41.44 10.35 -12.21
CA LEU A 141 -40.55 11.07 -13.11
C LEU A 141 -41.39 11.89 -14.10
N PRO A 142 -40.95 13.11 -14.46
CA PRO A 142 -41.63 13.92 -15.46
C PRO A 142 -41.76 13.24 -16.82
N ASP A 143 -42.66 13.77 -17.65
CA ASP A 143 -42.82 13.39 -19.06
C ASP A 143 -43.10 11.89 -19.32
N GLY A 144 -43.68 11.21 -18.31
CA GLY A 144 -44.04 9.79 -18.43
C GLY A 144 -42.85 8.84 -18.37
N GLN A 145 -41.69 9.30 -17.89
CA GLN A 145 -40.45 8.51 -17.83
C GLN A 145 -40.44 7.46 -16.69
N GLY A 146 -41.58 7.24 -16.04
CA GLY A 146 -41.77 6.24 -15.00
C GLY A 146 -41.74 6.80 -13.58
N SER A 147 -41.10 6.08 -12.65
CA SER A 147 -41.08 6.38 -11.22
C SER A 147 -39.79 5.94 -10.54
N ILE A 148 -39.47 6.55 -9.41
CA ILE A 148 -38.35 6.17 -8.54
C ILE A 148 -38.83 6.05 -7.10
N SER A 149 -38.43 4.98 -6.42
CA SER A 149 -38.70 4.75 -5.00
C SER A 149 -37.45 4.47 -4.19
N PHE A 150 -37.49 4.84 -2.92
CA PHE A 150 -36.43 4.53 -1.95
C PHE A 150 -36.90 3.43 -0.99
N ASP A 151 -36.51 2.19 -1.27
CA ASP A 151 -37.10 1.02 -0.62
C ASP A 151 -36.39 0.59 0.68
N GLY A 152 -35.17 1.07 0.90
CA GLY A 152 -34.31 0.58 1.98
C GLY A 152 -32.88 0.97 1.78
N TYR A 153 -32.00 0.50 2.66
CA TYR A 153 -30.57 0.67 2.52
C TYR A 153 -29.84 -0.56 3.03
N GLN A 154 -28.63 -0.79 2.49
CA GLN A 154 -27.70 -1.78 3.00
C GLN A 154 -26.47 -1.07 3.55
N ARG A 155 -25.81 -1.65 4.55
CA ARG A 155 -24.51 -1.18 5.01
C ARG A 155 -23.44 -1.92 4.22
N TRP A 156 -22.51 -1.18 3.65
CA TRP A 156 -21.34 -1.75 2.98
C TRP A 156 -20.08 -1.50 3.81
N VAL A 157 -19.09 -2.37 3.63
CA VAL A 157 -17.77 -2.26 4.26
C VAL A 157 -16.69 -2.52 3.22
N LYS A 158 -15.59 -1.76 3.29
CA LYS A 158 -14.37 -1.98 2.52
C LYS A 158 -13.34 -2.62 3.43
N LEU A 159 -12.98 -3.86 3.13
CA LEU A 159 -12.00 -4.64 3.88
C LEU A 159 -10.69 -4.70 3.11
N GLN A 160 -9.58 -4.39 3.77
CA GLN A 160 -8.24 -4.65 3.24
C GLN A 160 -7.70 -5.91 3.90
N VAL A 161 -7.45 -6.92 3.07
CA VAL A 161 -6.83 -8.18 3.49
C VAL A 161 -5.35 -8.10 3.13
N SER A 162 -4.48 -8.30 4.11
CA SER A 162 -3.03 -8.31 3.91
C SER A 162 -2.45 -9.60 4.44
N ASP A 163 -1.87 -10.38 3.53
CA ASP A 163 -1.10 -11.58 3.83
C ASP A 163 0.36 -11.33 3.45
N THR A 164 1.29 -11.70 4.33
CA THR A 164 2.74 -11.52 4.09
C THR A 164 3.46 -12.86 4.18
N PRO A 165 3.16 -13.79 3.26
CA PRO A 165 3.72 -15.14 3.29
C PRO A 165 5.23 -15.04 3.03
N GLY A 166 6.03 -15.62 3.92
CA GLY A 166 7.50 -15.59 3.80
C GLY A 166 8.20 -14.52 4.63
N LYS A 167 7.49 -13.67 5.39
CA LYS A 167 8.12 -12.77 6.37
C LYS A 167 9.07 -13.53 7.33
N GLY A 168 8.67 -14.71 7.76
CA GLY A 168 9.51 -15.60 8.60
C GLY A 168 10.74 -16.14 7.87
N LEU A 169 10.60 -16.55 6.60
CA LEU A 169 11.72 -17.04 5.80
C LEU A 169 12.73 -15.93 5.48
N ALA A 170 12.24 -14.72 5.14
CA ALA A 170 13.07 -13.56 4.91
C ALA A 170 13.86 -13.18 6.18
N LEU A 171 13.19 -13.13 7.34
CA LEU A 171 13.84 -12.89 8.63
C LEU A 171 14.91 -13.95 8.92
N GLY A 172 14.58 -15.23 8.72
CA GLY A 172 15.52 -16.34 8.87
C GLY A 172 16.74 -16.21 7.96
N GLY A 173 16.54 -15.88 6.68
CA GLY A 173 17.61 -15.65 5.72
C GLY A 173 18.52 -14.48 6.10
N ILE A 174 17.95 -13.37 6.58
CA ILE A 174 18.72 -12.22 7.08
C ILE A 174 19.55 -12.61 8.31
N VAL A 175 18.97 -13.34 9.26
CA VAL A 175 19.68 -13.80 10.46
C VAL A 175 20.82 -14.74 10.09
N VAL A 176 20.58 -15.73 9.23
CA VAL A 176 21.62 -16.65 8.74
C VAL A 176 22.72 -15.90 7.99
N GLY A 177 22.36 -14.95 7.13
CA GLY A 177 23.32 -14.10 6.43
C GLY A 177 24.19 -13.28 7.38
N LEU A 178 23.58 -12.69 8.41
CA LEU A 178 24.29 -11.92 9.43
C LEU A 178 25.25 -12.82 10.23
N LEU A 179 24.81 -14.01 10.63
CA LEU A 179 25.67 -14.98 11.33
C LEU A 179 26.80 -15.48 10.44
N GLY A 180 26.55 -15.74 9.16
CA GLY A 180 27.57 -16.11 8.19
C GLY A 180 28.60 -14.99 7.98
N LEU A 181 28.14 -13.74 7.90
CA LEU A 181 29.01 -12.57 7.82
C LEU A 181 29.87 -12.44 9.08
N MET A 182 29.27 -12.49 10.27
CA MET A 182 29.99 -12.48 11.54
C MET A 182 31.02 -13.60 11.58
N GLY A 183 30.63 -14.83 11.23
CA GLY A 183 31.54 -15.97 11.11
C GLY A 183 32.71 -15.68 10.16
N SER A 184 32.45 -15.12 8.98
CA SER A 184 33.50 -14.79 8.02
C SER A 184 34.50 -13.74 8.53
N LEU A 185 34.04 -12.80 9.37
CA LEU A 185 34.88 -11.77 9.95
C LEU A 185 35.69 -12.30 11.15
N PHE A 186 35.12 -13.20 11.96
CA PHE A 186 35.77 -13.74 13.14
C PHE A 186 36.64 -14.99 12.86
N VAL A 187 36.39 -15.74 11.79
CA VAL A 187 37.24 -16.87 11.37
C VAL A 187 38.52 -16.33 10.72
N ARG A 188 39.56 -16.17 11.54
CA ARG A 188 40.87 -15.70 11.08
C ARG A 188 41.55 -16.82 10.29
N ARG A 189 41.78 -16.60 8.99
CA ARG A 189 42.62 -17.50 8.18
C ARG A 189 44.09 -17.15 8.41
N ARG A 190 44.64 -17.63 9.52
CA ARG A 190 46.06 -17.47 9.86
C ARG A 190 46.87 -18.56 9.18
N ARG A 191 47.99 -18.18 8.57
CA ARG A 191 48.95 -19.14 8.04
C ARG A 191 50.28 -18.96 8.75
N THR A 192 50.75 -20.02 9.36
CA THR A 192 52.07 -20.11 9.98
C THR A 192 52.94 -21.03 9.14
N TRP A 193 54.22 -20.69 9.04
CA TRP A 193 55.23 -21.53 8.41
C TRP A 193 56.38 -21.74 9.39
N VAL A 194 56.90 -22.96 9.40
CA VAL A 194 58.12 -23.31 10.12
C VAL A 194 59.09 -23.84 9.09
N ARG A 195 60.28 -23.24 9.03
CA ARG A 195 61.39 -23.72 8.21
C ARG A 195 62.51 -24.19 9.13
N VAL A 196 62.92 -25.43 8.94
CA VAL A 196 64.01 -26.04 9.71
C VAL A 196 65.18 -26.27 8.76
N THR A 197 66.32 -25.65 9.04
CA THR A 197 67.53 -25.75 8.21
C THR A 197 68.71 -26.20 9.07
N PRO A 198 69.36 -27.34 8.75
CA PRO A 198 70.59 -27.76 9.45
C PRO A 198 71.73 -26.77 9.18
N ARG A 199 72.49 -26.39 10.21
CA ARG A 199 73.71 -25.58 10.12
C ARG A 199 74.81 -26.15 11.03
N GLY A 200 75.64 -27.02 10.46
CA GLY A 200 76.71 -27.70 11.20
C GLY A 200 76.13 -28.49 12.38
N ASP A 201 76.69 -28.29 13.58
CA ASP A 201 76.23 -28.95 14.82
C ASP A 201 74.95 -28.34 15.41
N ARG A 202 74.30 -27.41 14.71
CA ARG A 202 73.09 -26.71 15.16
C ARG A 202 71.98 -26.79 14.12
N THR A 203 70.74 -26.66 14.56
CA THR A 203 69.57 -26.54 13.68
C THR A 203 68.99 -25.13 13.80
N LEU A 204 68.86 -24.44 12.67
CA LEU A 204 68.17 -23.15 12.60
C LEU A 204 66.68 -23.40 12.35
N VAL A 205 65.84 -22.90 13.25
CA VAL A 205 64.38 -22.94 13.11
C VAL A 205 63.87 -21.52 12.89
N GLU A 206 63.29 -21.27 11.74
CA GLU A 206 62.65 -20.00 11.40
C GLU A 206 61.13 -20.20 11.48
N VAL A 207 60.47 -19.39 12.32
CA VAL A 207 59.01 -19.38 12.45
C VAL A 207 58.48 -18.07 11.91
N ALA A 208 57.56 -18.13 10.96
CA ALA A 208 56.93 -16.94 10.39
C ALA A 208 55.42 -17.08 10.42
N GLY A 209 54.72 -15.99 10.73
CA GLY A 209 53.26 -15.89 10.64
C GLY A 209 52.86 -14.83 9.62
N LEU A 210 51.81 -15.10 8.84
CA LEU A 210 51.15 -14.10 8.00
C LEU A 210 49.68 -14.06 8.35
N ASP A 211 49.23 -12.88 8.75
CA ASP A 211 47.82 -12.54 8.88
C ASP A 211 47.47 -11.53 7.76
N ARG A 212 46.23 -11.59 7.28
CA ARG A 212 45.74 -10.74 6.19
C ARG A 212 45.33 -9.35 6.67
N SER A 213 45.01 -9.21 7.97
CA SER A 213 44.63 -7.95 8.58
C SER A 213 45.75 -7.40 9.45
N THR A 214 46.21 -6.18 9.16
CA THR A 214 47.21 -5.44 9.94
C THR A 214 46.69 -4.95 11.31
N VAL A 215 45.38 -5.13 11.57
CA VAL A 215 44.67 -4.70 12.78
C VAL A 215 44.50 -5.85 13.79
N ALA A 216 44.76 -7.09 13.41
CA ALA A 216 44.54 -8.24 14.29
C ALA A 216 45.71 -8.46 15.26
N GLU A 217 45.50 -8.09 16.52
CA GLU A 217 46.41 -8.42 17.63
C GLU A 217 46.55 -9.95 17.82
N GLY A 218 47.70 -10.38 18.34
CA GLY A 218 47.97 -11.75 18.80
C GLY A 218 48.73 -12.69 17.86
N LEU A 219 49.09 -12.27 16.63
CA LEU A 219 49.94 -13.10 15.75
C LEU A 219 51.35 -13.27 16.32
N GLU A 220 51.92 -12.21 16.88
CA GLU A 220 53.26 -12.23 17.50
C GLU A 220 53.31 -13.18 18.70
N ASP A 221 52.26 -13.19 19.53
CA ASP A 221 52.17 -14.10 20.68
C ASP A 221 52.02 -15.56 20.24
N GLU A 222 51.31 -15.84 19.15
CA GLU A 222 51.20 -17.18 18.58
C GLU A 222 52.53 -17.65 17.98
N VAL A 223 53.22 -16.80 17.22
CA VAL A 223 54.55 -17.10 16.66
C VAL A 223 55.56 -17.33 17.78
N ARG A 224 55.52 -16.52 18.83
CA ARG A 224 56.36 -16.66 20.02
C ARG A 224 56.09 -17.97 20.76
N ARG A 225 54.81 -18.29 21.03
CA ARG A 225 54.42 -19.57 21.64
C ARG A 225 54.88 -20.76 20.80
N LEU A 226 54.80 -20.66 19.47
CA LEU A 226 55.26 -21.73 18.58
C LEU A 226 56.79 -21.87 18.62
N ALA A 227 57.53 -20.76 18.64
CA ALA A 227 58.99 -20.76 18.76
C ALA A 227 59.47 -21.32 20.12
N GLU A 228 58.79 -20.94 21.21
CA GLU A 228 59.03 -21.47 22.56
C GLU A 228 58.76 -22.98 22.63
N ALA A 229 57.62 -23.43 22.08
CA ALA A 229 57.29 -24.85 22.02
C ALA A 229 58.30 -25.68 21.20
N LEU A 230 58.96 -25.06 20.22
CA LEU A 230 60.01 -25.67 19.41
C LEU A 230 61.42 -25.54 20.03
N GLY A 231 61.53 -25.00 21.25
CA GLY A 231 62.78 -24.93 22.00
C GLY A 231 63.74 -23.82 21.57
N ALA A 232 63.26 -22.81 20.83
CA ALA A 232 64.07 -21.69 20.38
C ALA A 232 63.92 -20.49 21.33
N PRO A 233 64.98 -19.96 21.98
CA PRO A 233 64.93 -18.68 22.67
C PRO A 233 64.76 -17.54 21.64
N PRO A 234 63.93 -16.51 21.92
CA PRO A 234 63.56 -15.52 20.91
C PRO A 234 64.74 -14.60 20.55
N THR A 235 65.19 -14.64 19.29
CA THR A 235 65.96 -13.56 18.65
C THR A 235 65.08 -12.90 17.61
N ASP A 236 64.58 -11.70 17.92
CA ASP A 236 63.69 -10.93 17.03
C ASP A 236 64.51 -10.29 15.90
N HIS A 237 64.40 -10.83 14.69
CA HIS A 237 64.99 -10.24 13.49
C HIS A 237 63.92 -9.51 12.68
N ARG A 238 63.66 -8.24 13.01
CA ARG A 238 62.91 -7.35 12.13
C ARG A 238 63.78 -7.00 10.92
N SER A 239 63.45 -7.52 9.75
CA SER A 239 63.98 -6.99 8.50
C SER A 239 63.36 -5.60 8.25
N THR A 240 64.04 -4.54 8.68
CA THR A 240 63.78 -3.19 8.19
C THR A 240 64.24 -3.10 6.74
N ASP A 241 63.29 -3.21 5.81
CA ASP A 241 63.53 -2.94 4.39
C ASP A 241 63.65 -1.41 4.20
N SER A 242 64.88 -0.90 4.33
CA SER A 242 65.20 0.50 4.00
C SER A 242 65.25 0.64 2.49
N ARG A 243 64.10 0.93 1.88
CA ARG A 243 64.00 1.29 0.46
C ARG A 243 64.67 2.65 0.27
N SER A 244 65.88 2.67 -0.30
CA SER A 244 66.58 3.88 -0.71
C SER A 244 65.82 4.56 -1.84
N THR A 245 65.21 5.70 -1.54
CA THR A 245 64.67 6.64 -2.54
C THR A 245 65.84 7.32 -3.23
N ASP A 246 66.23 6.85 -4.42
CA ASP A 246 67.20 7.56 -5.26
C ASP A 246 66.47 8.69 -6.01
N SER A 247 66.72 9.91 -5.55
CA SER A 247 66.24 11.16 -6.13
C SER A 247 67.11 11.55 -7.33
N SER A 248 66.68 11.23 -8.54
CA SER A 248 67.26 11.76 -9.77
C SER A 248 66.37 12.85 -10.37
N THR A 249 66.74 14.08 -10.06
CA THR A 249 66.32 15.35 -10.67
C THR A 249 66.41 15.32 -12.20
N ARG A 250 65.31 15.64 -12.90
CA ARG A 250 65.37 16.21 -14.26
C ARG A 250 64.55 17.48 -14.34
N SER A 251 65.32 18.55 -14.33
CA SER A 251 65.15 19.92 -14.79
C SER A 251 64.09 20.13 -15.87
N ALA A 252 63.21 21.10 -15.63
CA ALA A 252 62.38 21.78 -16.62
C ALA A 252 62.98 23.16 -16.90
N THR A 253 63.22 23.52 -18.17
CA THR A 253 63.34 24.90 -18.66
C THR A 253 63.42 24.90 -20.19
N PRO A 254 63.13 26.01 -20.89
CA PRO A 254 61.99 26.93 -20.80
C PRO A 254 60.98 26.72 -21.95
#